data_AF-A0A971HB52-F1
#
_entry.id   AF-A0A971HB52-F1
#
_cell.length_a   1.000
_cell.length_b   1.000
_cell.length_c   1.000
_cell.angle_alpha   90.00
_cell.angle_beta   90.00
_cell.angle_gamma   90.00
#
_symmetry.space_group_name_H-M   'P 1'
#
loop_
_entity.id
_entity.type
_entity.pdbx_description
1 polymer ?
#
loop_
_entity_poly.entity_id
_entity_poly.type
_entity_poly.pdbx_seq_one_letter_code
_entity_poly.pdbx_strand_id
1 'polypeptide(L)'
;TVVFFLIIRGWSKRNNLSNEALLGFSILFAIGIPFLLPHMHDRYFYMADVLTVMPFILYKRYTPVMLLTSFASFICYYSYLNQIYLLPLSYGAAALIGVLLIMLTFTEERLSVPRVS
;
A
#
# COMPACT_ATOMS: atom_id res chain seq x y z
N THR A 1 -3.62 0.46 15.28
CA THR A 1 -4.19 1.69 15.89
C THR A 1 -4.35 2.82 14.88
N VAL A 2 -3.30 3.20 14.13
CA VAL A 2 -3.37 4.32 13.15
C VAL A 2 -4.35 4.07 11.98
N VAL A 3 -4.36 2.86 11.41
CA VAL A 3 -5.25 2.50 10.30
C VAL A 3 -6.73 2.64 10.69
N PHE A 4 -7.11 2.19 11.89
CA PHE A 4 -8.48 2.34 12.40
C PHE A 4 -8.88 3.81 12.56
N PHE A 5 -7.97 4.66 13.06
CA PHE A 5 -8.22 6.09 13.19
C PHE A 5 -8.46 6.75 11.81
N LEU A 6 -7.66 6.39 10.81
CA LEU A 6 -7.84 6.84 9.43
C LEU A 6 -9.17 6.38 8.82
N ILE A 7 -9.57 5.14 9.06
CA ILE A 7 -10.87 4.62 8.60
C ILE A 7 -12.02 5.41 9.25
N ILE A 8 -11.94 5.70 10.54
CA ILE A 8 -12.94 6.50 11.27
C ILE A 8 -13.00 7.94 10.72
N ARG A 9 -11.85 8.58 10.45
CA ARG A 9 -11.82 9.92 9.85
C ARG A 9 -12.33 9.93 8.41
N GLY A 10 -12.00 8.90 7.62
CA GLY A 10 -12.52 8.69 6.27
C GLY A 10 -14.04 8.54 6.27
N TRP A 11 -14.58 7.77 7.22
CA TRP A 11 -16.03 7.62 7.42
C TRP A 11 -16.69 8.95 7.78
N SER A 12 -16.10 9.71 8.70
CA SER A 12 -16.62 11.03 9.12
C SER A 12 -16.64 12.04 7.97
N LYS A 13 -15.64 11.99 7.06
CA LYS A 13 -15.57 12.86 5.87
C LYS A 13 -16.10 12.21 4.59
N ARG A 14 -16.95 11.17 4.67
CA ARG A 14 -17.44 10.41 3.49
C ARG A 14 -17.99 11.27 2.34
N ASN A 15 -18.62 12.41 2.65
CA ASN A 15 -19.22 13.29 1.64
C ASN A 15 -18.19 14.11 0.85
N ASN A 16 -16.96 14.31 1.36
CA ASN A 16 -15.93 15.17 0.81
C ASN A 16 -14.60 14.45 0.56
N LEU A 17 -14.63 13.13 0.32
CA LEU A 17 -13.41 12.36 0.01
C LEU A 17 -12.87 12.74 -1.37
N SER A 18 -11.64 13.24 -1.44
CA SER A 18 -10.97 13.44 -2.74
C SER A 18 -10.61 12.09 -3.37
N ASN A 19 -10.50 12.03 -4.71
CA ASN A 19 -10.16 10.80 -5.44
C ASN A 19 -8.80 10.25 -5.00
N GLU A 20 -7.86 11.14 -4.66
CA GLU A 20 -6.52 10.79 -4.15
C GLU A 20 -6.57 10.19 -2.74
N ALA A 21 -7.49 10.65 -1.88
CA ALA A 21 -7.69 10.07 -0.56
C ALA A 21 -8.27 8.66 -0.68
N LEU A 22 -9.23 8.46 -1.60
CA LEU A 22 -9.81 7.14 -1.90
C LEU A 22 -8.75 6.17 -2.44
N LEU A 23 -7.85 6.65 -3.30
CA LEU A 23 -6.69 5.90 -3.78
C LEU A 23 -5.76 5.48 -2.63
N GLY A 24 -5.45 6.40 -1.71
CA GLY A 24 -4.65 6.11 -0.51
C GLY A 24 -5.26 5.01 0.35
N PHE A 25 -6.57 5.09 0.63
CA PHE A 25 -7.28 4.03 1.36
C PHE A 25 -7.25 2.69 0.61
N SER A 26 -7.47 2.70 -0.70
CA SER A 26 -7.47 1.48 -1.52
C SER A 26 -6.12 0.76 -1.46
N ILE A 27 -5.01 1.51 -1.52
CA ILE A 27 -3.65 0.96 -1.40
C ILE A 27 -3.40 0.42 0.01
N LEU A 28 -3.80 1.17 1.06
CA LEU A 28 -3.67 0.72 2.45
C LEU A 28 -4.41 -0.59 2.70
N PHE A 29 -5.61 -0.75 2.13
CA PHE A 29 -6.36 -1.99 2.21
C PHE A 29 -5.70 -3.11 1.40
N ALA A 30 -5.30 -2.85 0.15
CA ALA A 30 -4.68 -3.86 -0.71
C ALA A 30 -3.39 -4.44 -0.10
N ILE A 31 -2.59 -3.61 0.59
CA ILE A 31 -1.37 -4.04 1.29
C ILE A 31 -1.69 -4.61 2.67
N GLY A 32 -2.67 -4.06 3.38
CA GLY A 32 -3.07 -4.53 4.70
C GLY A 32 -3.70 -5.92 4.72
N ILE A 33 -4.45 -6.30 3.67
CA ILE A 33 -5.08 -7.62 3.53
C ILE A 33 -4.06 -8.76 3.64
N PRO A 34 -2.93 -8.78 2.89
CA PRO A 34 -1.92 -9.81 3.05
C PRO A 34 -1.42 -9.97 4.49
N PHE A 35 -1.31 -8.89 5.28
CA PHE A 35 -0.92 -8.98 6.70
C PHE A 35 -1.99 -9.59 7.59
N LEU A 36 -3.27 -9.35 7.29
CA LEU A 36 -4.41 -9.89 8.04
C LEU A 36 -4.70 -11.35 7.69
N LEU A 37 -4.42 -11.76 6.45
CA LEU A 37 -4.73 -13.09 5.93
C LEU A 37 -3.48 -13.75 5.32
N PRO A 38 -2.63 -14.40 6.17
CA PRO A 38 -1.29 -14.83 5.79
C PRO A 38 -1.21 -16.07 4.87
N HIS A 39 -2.32 -16.48 4.25
CA HIS A 39 -2.38 -17.73 3.48
C HIS A 39 -2.42 -17.53 1.96
N MET A 40 -2.56 -16.30 1.46
CA MET A 40 -2.74 -16.02 0.02
C MET A 40 -1.88 -14.83 -0.46
N HIS A 41 -0.71 -14.64 0.15
CA HIS A 41 0.17 -13.49 -0.12
C HIS A 41 0.44 -13.30 -1.62
N ASP A 42 0.66 -14.37 -2.36
CA ASP A 42 1.03 -14.34 -3.78
C ASP A 42 -0.02 -13.66 -4.67
N ARG A 43 -1.30 -13.68 -4.30
CA ARG A 43 -2.38 -13.13 -5.13
C ARG A 43 -2.60 -11.63 -4.95
N TYR A 44 -2.32 -11.11 -3.76
CA TYR A 44 -2.61 -9.71 -3.41
C TYR A 44 -1.46 -8.75 -3.74
N PHE A 45 -0.22 -9.26 -3.85
CA PHE A 45 0.94 -8.47 -4.25
C PHE A 45 0.78 -7.84 -5.63
N TYR A 46 0.15 -8.53 -6.59
CA TYR A 46 -0.15 -7.97 -7.91
C TYR A 46 -1.03 -6.72 -7.83
N MET A 47 -2.09 -6.79 -7.03
CA MET A 47 -3.03 -5.67 -6.88
C MET A 47 -2.38 -4.49 -6.16
N ALA A 48 -1.52 -4.75 -5.17
CA ALA A 48 -0.72 -3.73 -4.53
C ALA A 48 0.21 -3.02 -5.53
N ASP A 49 0.93 -3.77 -6.36
CA ASP A 49 1.90 -3.21 -7.32
C ASP A 49 1.19 -2.29 -8.33
N VAL A 50 0.08 -2.75 -8.94
CA VAL A 50 -0.72 -1.95 -9.89
C VAL A 50 -1.24 -0.66 -9.24
N LEU A 51 -1.75 -0.74 -8.01
CA LEU A 51 -2.27 0.44 -7.32
C LEU A 51 -1.16 1.45 -6.95
N THR A 52 0.06 0.99 -6.67
CA THR A 52 1.20 1.86 -6.37
C THR A 52 1.82 2.56 -7.57
N VAL A 53 1.48 2.14 -8.81
CA VAL A 53 1.88 2.86 -10.03
C VAL A 53 1.18 4.22 -10.15
N MET A 54 -0.08 4.32 -9.73
CA MET A 54 -0.84 5.59 -9.75
C MET A 54 -0.15 6.73 -8.97
N PRO A 55 0.21 6.57 -7.68
CA PRO A 55 0.91 7.63 -6.96
C PRO A 55 2.32 7.89 -7.51
N PHE A 56 2.98 6.91 -8.14
CA PHE A 56 4.26 7.11 -8.84
C PHE A 56 4.12 8.07 -10.02
N ILE A 57 3.09 7.88 -10.87
CA ILE A 57 2.83 8.74 -12.03
C ILE A 57 2.41 10.14 -11.59
N LEU A 58 1.52 10.24 -10.59
CA LEU A 58 0.98 11.52 -10.13
C LEU A 58 2.00 12.34 -9.33
N TYR A 59 2.88 11.68 -8.59
CA TYR A 59 3.77 12.32 -7.63
C TYR A 59 5.11 11.61 -7.55
N LYS A 60 6.13 12.17 -8.23
CA LYS A 60 7.50 11.63 -8.24
C LYS A 60 8.11 11.40 -6.85
N ARG A 61 7.62 12.10 -5.82
CA ARG A 61 7.99 11.89 -4.40
C ARG A 61 7.65 10.48 -3.88
N TYR A 62 6.65 9.81 -4.47
CA TYR A 62 6.22 8.47 -4.09
C TYR A 62 6.82 7.36 -4.96
N THR A 63 7.86 7.67 -5.76
CA THR A 63 8.70 6.66 -6.42
C THR A 63 9.19 5.52 -5.51
N PRO A 64 9.62 5.74 -4.25
CA PRO A 64 10.02 4.63 -3.39
C PRO A 64 8.88 3.65 -3.09
N VAL A 65 7.61 4.07 -3.15
CA VAL A 65 6.45 3.19 -2.90
C VAL A 65 6.40 2.08 -3.94
N MET A 66 6.45 2.43 -5.22
CA MET A 66 6.48 1.48 -6.33
C MET A 66 7.71 0.57 -6.27
N LEU A 67 8.90 1.13 -5.99
CA LEU A 67 10.11 0.31 -5.93
C LEU A 67 10.07 -0.71 -4.79
N LEU A 68 9.56 -0.32 -3.62
CA LEU A 68 9.43 -1.20 -2.47
C LEU A 68 8.37 -2.29 -2.69
N THR A 69 7.24 -1.97 -3.33
CA THR A 69 6.23 -2.98 -3.67
C THR A 69 6.72 -3.95 -4.71
N SER A 70 7.37 -3.48 -5.78
CA SER A 70 7.93 -4.36 -6.82
C SER A 70 9.05 -5.24 -6.25
N PHE A 71 9.86 -4.73 -5.33
CA PHE A 71 10.89 -5.52 -4.62
C PHE A 71 10.25 -6.62 -3.75
N ALA A 72 9.20 -6.28 -3.01
CA ALA A 72 8.49 -7.25 -2.19
C ALA A 72 7.80 -8.34 -3.04
N SER A 73 7.19 -7.95 -4.18
CA SER A 73 6.64 -8.88 -5.17
C SER A 73 7.71 -9.81 -5.76
N PHE A 74 8.89 -9.28 -6.09
CA PHE A 74 10.00 -10.07 -6.63
C PHE A 74 10.49 -11.14 -5.64
N ILE A 75 10.67 -10.79 -4.36
CA ILE A 75 11.06 -11.75 -3.31
C ILE A 75 10.00 -12.85 -3.15
N CYS A 76 8.71 -12.48 -3.16
CA CYS A 76 7.61 -13.42 -3.01
C CYS A 76 7.56 -14.42 -4.18
N TYR A 77 7.59 -13.91 -5.43
CA TYR A 77 7.60 -14.76 -6.62
C TYR A 77 8.84 -15.64 -6.74
N TYR A 78 10.01 -15.11 -6.38
CA TYR A 78 11.25 -15.90 -6.38
C TYR A 78 11.15 -17.08 -5.42
N SER A 79 10.67 -16.84 -4.19
CA SER A 79 10.47 -17.89 -3.19
C SER A 79 9.46 -18.93 -3.65
N TYR A 80 8.38 -18.50 -4.30
CA TYR A 80 7.33 -19.39 -4.80
C TYR A 80 7.83 -20.32 -5.92
N LEU A 81 8.53 -19.76 -6.92
CA LEU A 81 8.98 -20.50 -8.10
C LEU A 81 10.16 -21.43 -7.82
N ASN A 82 11.12 -21.00 -7.00
CA ASN A 82 12.34 -21.78 -6.78
C ASN A 82 12.24 -22.74 -5.59
N GLN A 83 11.20 -22.67 -4.75
CA GLN A 83 11.06 -23.46 -3.51
C GLN A 83 12.31 -23.39 -2.60
N ILE A 84 13.17 -22.38 -2.82
CA ILE A 84 14.43 -22.12 -2.14
C ILE A 84 14.37 -20.67 -1.67
N TYR A 85 14.51 -20.47 -0.35
CA TYR A 85 14.51 -19.14 0.25
C TYR A 85 15.87 -18.46 0.02
N LEU A 86 15.98 -17.62 -1.01
CA LEU A 86 17.21 -16.84 -1.27
C LEU A 86 17.40 -15.70 -0.25
N LEU A 87 16.28 -15.11 0.17
CA LEU A 87 16.20 -14.05 1.17
C LEU A 87 15.07 -14.39 2.14
N PRO A 88 15.24 -14.13 3.44
CA PRO A 88 14.14 -14.22 4.41
C PRO A 88 12.94 -13.38 3.96
N LEU A 89 11.73 -13.96 3.95
CA LEU A 89 10.47 -13.26 3.66
C LEU A 89 10.27 -12.00 4.54
N SER A 90 10.98 -11.92 5.68
CA SER A 90 11.00 -10.75 6.54
C SER A 90 11.44 -9.47 5.84
N TYR A 91 12.32 -9.54 4.83
CA TYR A 91 12.73 -8.36 4.05
C TYR A 91 11.59 -7.83 3.17
N GLY A 92 10.81 -8.72 2.55
CA GLY A 92 9.61 -8.32 1.81
C GLY A 92 8.53 -7.73 2.72
N ALA A 93 8.35 -8.32 3.90
CA ALA A 93 7.45 -7.78 4.92
C ALA A 93 7.90 -6.39 5.41
N ALA A 94 9.20 -6.19 5.65
CA ALA A 94 9.75 -4.90 6.04
C ALA A 94 9.57 -3.83 4.95
N ALA A 95 9.77 -4.19 3.68
CA ALA A 95 9.52 -3.30 2.55
C ALA A 95 8.05 -2.89 2.48
N LEU A 96 7.12 -3.84 2.64
CA LEU A 96 5.69 -3.54 2.69
C LEU A 96 5.29 -2.65 3.88
N ILE A 97 5.89 -2.86 5.06
CA ILE A 97 5.68 -1.97 6.20
C ILE A 97 6.11 -0.54 5.86
N GLY A 98 7.25 -0.38 5.19
CA GLY A 98 7.72 0.92 4.70
C GLY A 98 6.72 1.58 3.74
N VAL A 99 6.19 0.82 2.79
CA VAL A 99 5.13 1.30 1.88
C VAL A 99 3.89 1.73 2.66
N LEU A 100 3.46 0.93 3.64
CA LEU A 100 2.30 1.20 4.47
C LEU A 100 2.47 2.53 5.22
N LEU A 101 3.62 2.78 5.82
CA LEU A 101 3.93 4.05 6.50
C LEU A 101 3.88 5.24 5.55
N ILE A 102 4.47 5.12 4.36
CA ILE A 102 4.45 6.20 3.36
C ILE A 102 3.01 6.46 2.90
N MET A 103 2.23 5.42 2.63
CA MET A 103 0.84 5.57 2.19
C MET A 103 -0.10 6.09 3.28
N LEU A 104 0.20 5.83 4.56
CA LEU A 104 -0.48 6.45 5.69
C LEU A 104 -0.27 7.98 5.67
N THR A 105 0.98 8.43 5.48
CA THR A 105 1.26 9.88 5.39
C THR A 105 0.59 10.52 4.18
N PHE A 106 0.62 9.87 3.01
CA PHE A 106 -0.10 10.33 1.82
C PHE A 106 -1.61 10.46 2.07
N THR A 107 -2.22 9.48 2.72
CA THR A 107 -3.66 9.48 2.98
C THR A 107 -4.06 10.58 3.96
N GLU A 108 -3.27 10.81 5.02
CA GLU A 108 -3.47 11.94 5.95
C GLU A 108 -3.33 13.30 5.24
N GLU A 109 -2.27 13.47 4.44
CA GLU A 109 -2.08 14.69 3.64
C GLU A 109 -3.29 14.96 2.74
N ARG A 110 -3.79 13.95 2.03
CA ARG A 110 -4.93 14.09 1.10
C ARG A 110 -6.29 14.22 1.79
N LEU A 111 -6.44 13.70 3.01
CA LEU A 111 -7.66 13.88 3.80
C LEU A 111 -7.78 15.30 4.38
N SER A 112 -6.65 15.97 4.57
CA SER A 112 -6.59 17.35 5.07
C SER A 112 -6.97 18.39 4.02
N VAL A 113 -6.77 18.09 2.73
CA VAL A 113 -7.05 18.98 1.62
C VAL A 113 -8.54 18.87 1.23
N PRO A 114 -9.32 19.97 1.25
CA PRO A 114 -10.70 19.96 0.79
C PRO A 114 -10.78 19.73 -0.72
N ARG A 115 -11.79 18.96 -1.17
CA ARG A 115 -12.04 18.65 -2.59
C ARG A 115 -12.21 19.97 -3.36
N VAL A 116 -11.25 20.29 -4.23
CA VAL A 116 -11.38 21.43 -5.15
C VAL A 116 -12.31 20.98 -6.28
N SER A 117 -13.51 21.55 -6.32
CA SER A 117 -14.54 21.32 -7.35
C SER A 117 -14.17 21.95 -8.68
#